data_AF-A0A0C2WJR9-F1
#
_entry.id   AF-A0A0C2WJR9-F1
#
_cell.length_a   1.000
_cell.length_b   1.000
_cell.length_c   1.000
_cell.angle_alpha   90.00
_cell.angle_beta   90.00
_cell.angle_gamma   90.00
#
_symmetry.space_group_name_H-M   'P 1'
#
loop_
_entity.id
_entity.type
_entity.pdbx_description
1 polymer ?
#
loop_
_entity_poly.entity_id
_entity_poly.type
_entity_poly.pdbx_seq_one_letter_code
_entity_poly.pdbx_strand_id
1 'polypeptide(L)' 'KFEVGIPSWHSNGHGPPCKASFYLGYMEGVGRTCGEEVETTWAQTNFLGVSTREMGPGARHETLDDQWGGLNFRKITG' A
#
# COMPACT_ATOMS: atom_id res chain seq x y z
N LYS A 1 25.70 -5.35 -0.29
CA LYS A 1 25.28 -4.54 0.88
C LYS A 1 23.81 -4.20 0.66
N PHE A 2 22.94 -4.33 1.66
CA PHE A 2 21.53 -3.97 1.51
C PHE A 2 21.35 -2.50 1.89
N GLU A 3 20.55 -1.77 1.12
CA GLU A 3 20.11 -0.41 1.45
C GLU A 3 18.73 -0.48 2.09
N VAL A 4 18.50 0.35 3.11
CA VAL A 4 17.24 0.39 3.87
C VAL A 4 16.67 1.80 3.83
N GLY A 5 15.43 1.93 3.39
CA GLY A 5 14.74 3.21 3.26
C GLY A 5 13.53 3.31 4.16
N ILE A 6 13.21 4.54 4.57
CA ILE A 6 11.96 4.90 5.24
C ILE A 6 10.97 5.31 4.16
N PRO A 7 9.77 4.69 4.09
CA PRO A 7 8.73 5.09 3.15
C PRO A 7 8.42 6.59 3.24
N SER A 8 8.10 7.20 2.10
CA SER A 8 8.07 8.67 1.97
C SER A 8 7.16 9.35 2.98
N TRP A 9 6.00 8.76 3.29
CA TRP A 9 5.09 9.31 4.31
C TRP A 9 5.61 9.12 5.74
N HIS A 10 6.10 7.91 6.07
CA HIS A 10 6.69 7.62 7.37
C HIS A 10 7.88 8.51 7.70
N SER A 11 8.63 8.95 6.68
CA SER A 11 9.77 9.85 6.88
C SER A 11 9.41 11.13 7.64
N ASN A 12 8.14 11.56 7.62
CA ASN A 12 7.68 12.72 8.39
C ASN A 12 7.75 12.49 9.91
N GLY A 13 7.54 11.26 10.38
CA GLY A 13 7.59 10.89 11.79
C GLY A 13 8.99 10.71 12.36
N HIS A 14 10.01 10.53 11.50
CA HIS A 14 11.40 10.30 11.92
C HIS A 14 12.27 11.57 11.99
N GLY A 15 11.75 12.71 11.55
CA GLY A 15 12.43 13.99 11.60
C GLY A 15 13.59 14.17 10.59
N PRO A 16 14.25 15.35 10.60
CA PRO A 16 15.23 15.72 9.58
C PRO A 16 16.46 14.79 9.44
N PRO A 17 17.09 14.28 10.52
CA PRO A 17 18.27 13.43 10.40
C PRO A 17 17.98 12.12 9.66
N CYS A 18 16.84 11.50 9.93
CA CYS A 18 16.44 10.26 9.26
C CYS A 18 16.03 10.50 7.81
N LYS A 19 15.40 11.65 7.52
CA LYS A 19 15.06 12.02 6.15
C LYS A 19 16.31 12.24 5.29
N ALA A 20 17.39 12.78 5.84
CA ALA A 20 18.64 12.95 5.09
C ALA A 20 19.31 11.60 4.73
N SER A 21 19.26 10.62 5.64
CA SER A 21 20.00 9.37 5.51
C SER A 21 19.20 8.21 4.90
N PHE A 22 17.88 8.22 5.05
CA PHE A 22 17.03 7.06 4.74
C PHE A 22 15.78 7.42 3.94
N TYR A 23 15.64 8.65 3.43
CA TYR A 23 14.48 8.97 2.62
C TYR A 23 14.48 8.15 1.33
N LEU A 24 13.44 7.34 1.14
CA LEU A 24 13.30 6.42 0.01
C LEU A 24 13.42 7.14 -1.35
N GLY A 25 12.96 8.39 -1.44
CA GLY A 25 13.04 9.19 -2.66
C GLY A 25 14.46 9.67 -3.03
N TYR A 26 15.47 9.44 -2.21
CA TYR A 26 16.88 9.71 -2.54
C TYR A 26 17.67 8.45 -2.93
N MET A 27 17.05 7.27 -2.89
CA MET A 27 17.69 6.01 -3.24
C MET A 27 17.74 5.80 -4.75
N GLU A 28 18.86 5.26 -5.24
CA GLU A 28 19.04 5.00 -6.67
C GLU A 28 18.05 3.94 -7.15
N GLY A 29 17.44 4.19 -8.32
CA GLY A 29 16.46 3.28 -8.92
C GLY A 29 15.06 3.31 -8.29
N VAL A 30 14.85 4.11 -7.23
CA VAL A 30 13.52 4.27 -6.65
C VAL A 30 12.75 5.36 -7.39
N GLY A 31 11.54 5.02 -7.86
CA GLY A 31 10.61 5.99 -8.43
C GLY A 31 10.00 6.91 -7.36
N ARG A 32 9.20 7.90 -7.79
CA ARG A 32 8.36 8.67 -6.86
C ARG A 32 7.23 7.80 -6.34
N THR A 33 7.43 7.23 -5.16
CA THR A 33 6.41 6.43 -4.45
C THR A 33 6.01 7.11 -3.15
N CYS A 34 4.71 7.10 -2.83
CA CYS A 34 4.25 7.47 -1.48
C CYS A 34 4.82 6.53 -0.41
N GLY A 35 5.00 5.25 -0.77
CA GLY A 35 5.43 4.22 0.16
C GLY A 35 4.36 3.82 1.19
N GLU A 36 3.13 4.31 1.04
CA GLU A 36 1.96 4.00 1.88
C GLU A 36 1.07 2.90 1.27
N GLU A 37 1.51 2.23 0.19
CA GLU A 37 0.62 1.34 -0.55
C GLU A 37 0.08 0.20 0.32
N VAL A 38 0.91 -0.32 1.23
CA VAL A 38 0.50 -1.39 2.16
C VAL A 38 -0.62 -0.89 3.08
N GLU A 39 -0.48 0.29 3.68
CA GLU A 39 -1.46 0.84 4.62
C GLU A 39 -2.74 1.31 3.92
N THR A 40 -2.59 1.95 2.76
CA THR A 40 -3.73 2.43 1.97
C THR A 40 -4.57 1.26 1.46
N THR A 41 -3.91 0.21 0.95
CA THR A 41 -4.60 -1.00 0.51
C THR A 41 -5.23 -1.70 1.70
N TRP A 42 -4.52 -1.85 2.81
CA TRP A 42 -5.05 -2.48 4.02
C TRP A 42 -6.30 -1.77 4.53
N ALA A 43 -6.29 -0.44 4.62
CA ALA A 43 -7.44 0.34 5.07
C ALA A 43 -8.69 0.07 4.23
N GLN A 44 -8.52 -0.17 2.92
CA GLN A 44 -9.60 -0.48 1.98
C GLN A 44 -10.00 -1.96 1.96
N THR A 45 -9.12 -2.88 2.34
CA THR A 45 -9.41 -4.32 2.28
C THR A 45 -9.74 -4.95 3.63
N ASN A 46 -9.44 -4.28 4.74
CA ASN A 46 -9.56 -4.87 6.08
C ASN A 46 -10.98 -5.34 6.40
N PHE A 47 -12.00 -4.56 6.00
CA PHE A 47 -13.40 -4.92 6.21
C PHE A 47 -13.88 -6.09 5.33
N LEU A 48 -13.13 -6.46 4.28
CA LEU A 48 -13.49 -7.56 3.41
C LEU A 48 -13.47 -8.90 4.13
N GLY A 49 -12.58 -9.05 5.12
CA GLY A 49 -12.46 -10.28 5.91
C GLY A 49 -13.78 -10.66 6.59
N VAL A 50 -14.45 -9.70 7.23
CA VAL A 50 -15.75 -9.93 7.87
C VAL A 50 -16.89 -10.01 6.84
N SER A 51 -16.86 -9.19 5.79
CA SER A 51 -17.95 -9.16 4.80
C SER A 51 -18.03 -10.42 3.93
N THR A 52 -16.91 -11.10 3.70
CA THR A 52 -16.82 -12.30 2.85
C THR A 52 -16.77 -13.60 3.63
N ARG A 53 -16.88 -13.55 4.97
CA ARG A 53 -16.66 -14.69 5.87
C ARG A 53 -17.61 -15.87 5.61
N GLU A 54 -18.89 -15.56 5.37
CA GLU A 54 -19.94 -16.58 5.18
C GLU A 54 -20.12 -16.98 3.70
N MET A 55 -19.35 -16.38 2.79
CA MET A 55 -19.43 -16.68 1.36
C MET A 55 -18.78 -18.04 1.06
N GLY A 56 -19.36 -18.81 0.13
CA GLY A 56 -18.73 -20.02 -0.38
C GLY A 56 -17.40 -19.72 -1.09
N PRO A 57 -16.47 -20.68 -1.23
CA PRO A 57 -15.11 -20.43 -1.73
C PRO A 57 -15.05 -19.70 -3.09
N GLY A 58 -15.91 -20.09 -4.05
CA GLY A 58 -15.98 -19.44 -5.35
C GLY A 58 -16.49 -18.01 -5.26
N ALA A 59 -17.66 -17.81 -4.63
CA ALA A 59 -18.26 -16.49 -4.44
C ALA A 59 -17.33 -15.54 -3.66
N ARG A 60 -16.61 -16.06 -2.66
CA ARG A 60 -15.60 -15.31 -1.92
C ARG A 60 -14.46 -14.85 -2.81
N HIS A 61 -13.94 -15.73 -3.68
CA HIS A 61 -12.85 -15.39 -4.59
C HIS A 61 -13.28 -14.31 -5.59
N GLU A 62 -14.43 -14.48 -6.23
CA GLU A 62 -14.96 -13.49 -7.19
C GLU A 62 -15.22 -12.13 -6.54
N THR A 63 -15.81 -12.10 -5.35
CA THR A 63 -16.06 -10.85 -4.61
C THR A 63 -14.77 -10.11 -4.28
N LEU A 64 -13.74 -10.87 -3.88
CA LEU A 64 -12.44 -10.32 -3.56
C LEU A 64 -11.74 -9.76 -4.81
N ASP A 65 -11.75 -10.49 -5.92
CA ASP A 65 -11.21 -10.05 -7.21
C ASP A 65 -11.90 -8.78 -7.72
N ASP A 66 -13.23 -8.69 -7.64
CA ASP A 66 -13.98 -7.49 -8.02
C ASP A 66 -13.55 -6.29 -7.18
N GLN A 67 -13.35 -6.48 -5.87
CA GLN A 67 -12.91 -5.40 -5.01
C GLN A 67 -11.52 -4.89 -5.37
N TRP A 68 -10.54 -5.78 -5.59
CA TRP A 68 -9.20 -5.36 -6.04
C TRP A 68 -9.23 -4.75 -7.45
N GLY A 69 -10.08 -5.25 -8.33
CA GLY A 69 -10.34 -4.65 -9.64
C GLY A 69 -10.82 -3.20 -9.51
N GLY A 70 -11.80 -2.95 -8.63
CA GLY A 70 -12.30 -1.62 -8.32
C GLY A 70 -11.24 -0.70 -7.70
N LEU A 71 -10.41 -1.21 -6.81
CA LEU A 71 -9.28 -0.45 -6.23
C LEU A 71 -8.27 -0.05 -7.31
N ASN A 72 -7.92 -0.97 -8.22
CA ASN A 72 -7.01 -0.69 -9.33
C ASN A 72 -7.61 0.32 -10.31
N PHE A 73 -8.91 0.20 -10.61
CA PHE A 73 -9.61 1.17 -11.46
C PHE A 73 -9.55 2.57 -10.88
N ARG A 74 -9.87 2.74 -9.59
CA ARG A 74 -9.77 4.05 -8.91
C ARG A 74 -8.36 4.63 -8.96
N LYS A 75 -7.33 3.80 -8.80
CA LYS A 75 -5.92 4.25 -8.93
C LYS A 75 -5.61 4.80 -10.32
N ILE A 76 -6.21 4.23 -11.37
CA ILE A 76 -5.97 4.64 -12.75
C ILE A 76 -6.77 5.91 -13.11
N THR A 77 -8.00 6.04 -12.62
CA THR A 77 -8.89 7.13 -13.04
C THR A 77 -8.82 8.40 -12.20
N GLY A 78 -8.39 8.32 -10.94
CA GLY A 78 -8.44 9.43 -9.99
C GLY A 78 -9.78 9.56 -9.30
#